data_AF-A0A2P2IUC6-F1
#
_entry.id   AF-A0A2P2IUC6-F1
#
_cell.length_a   1.000
_cell.length_b   1.000
_cell.length_c   1.000
_cell.angle_alpha   90.00
_cell.angle_beta   90.00
_cell.angle_gamma   90.00
#
_symmetry.space_group_name_H-M   'P 1'
#
loop_
_entity.id
_entity.type
_entity.pdbx_description
1 polymer ?
#
loop_
_entity_poly.entity_id
_entity_poly.type
_entity_poly.pdbx_seq_one_letter_code
_entity_poly.pdbx_strand_id
1 'polypeptide(L)' 'MDRISAISEELADIDGQIADIFRALSNGFQKLEKIKDVNRRSRQLEELTEKMRDCKRCLGNRPCLFFKFLFYRFIVL' A
#
# COMPACT_ATOMS: atom_id res chain seq x y z
N MET A 1 -27.58 -10.12 19.58
CA MET A 1 -26.32 -9.56 19.06
C MET A 1 -26.67 -8.68 17.88
N ASP A 2 -26.51 -7.38 18.06
CA ASP A 2 -26.92 -6.36 17.10
C ASP A 2 -26.04 -6.43 15.84
N ARG A 3 -26.69 -6.48 14.67
CA ARG A 3 -26.03 -6.57 13.35
C ARG A 3 -24.98 -5.47 13.12
N ILE A 4 -25.09 -4.36 13.84
CA ILE A 4 -24.17 -3.23 13.80
C ILE A 4 -22.81 -3.59 14.43
N SER A 5 -22.78 -4.37 15.51
CA SER A 5 -21.52 -4.82 16.11
C SER A 5 -20.75 -5.77 15.18
N ALA A 6 -21.45 -6.64 14.44
CA ALA A 6 -20.82 -7.56 13.49
C ALA A 6 -20.17 -6.82 12.30
N ILE A 7 -20.84 -5.78 11.80
CA ILE A 7 -20.27 -4.92 10.74
C ILE A 7 -19.06 -4.14 11.26
N SER A 8 -19.10 -3.66 12.51
CA SER A 8 -17.99 -2.95 13.13
C SER A 8 -16.74 -3.81 13.32
N GLU A 9 -16.92 -5.10 13.61
CA GLU A 9 -15.82 -6.06 13.77
C GLU A 9 -15.17 -6.39 12.42
N GLU A 10 -15.98 -6.67 11.40
CA GLU A 10 -15.49 -6.91 10.04
C GLU A 10 -14.77 -5.67 9.46
N LEU A 11 -15.26 -4.47 9.77
CA LEU A 11 -14.62 -3.22 9.37
C LEU A 11 -13.27 -3.02 10.08
N ALA A 12 -13.16 -3.38 11.37
CA ALA A 12 -11.93 -3.29 12.13
C ALA A 12 -10.87 -4.28 11.62
N ASP A 13 -11.28 -5.50 11.22
CA ASP A 13 -10.39 -6.47 10.60
C ASP A 13 -9.87 -6.01 9.23
N ILE A 14 -10.73 -5.37 8.43
CA ILE A 14 -10.33 -4.76 7.16
C ILE A 14 -9.34 -3.61 7.40
N ASP A 15 -9.62 -2.71 8.35
CA ASP A 15 -8.73 -1.61 8.72
C ASP A 15 -7.38 -2.10 9.24
N GLY A 16 -7.36 -3.18 10.04
CA GLY A 16 -6.13 -3.84 10.51
C GLY A 16 -5.29 -4.38 9.35
N GLN A 17 -5.92 -5.10 8.42
CA GLN A 17 -5.25 -5.61 7.22
C GLN A 17 -4.68 -4.48 6.34
N ILE A 18 -5.45 -3.40 6.18
CA ILE A 18 -5.01 -2.22 5.44
C ILE A 18 -3.80 -1.59 6.12
N ALA A 19 -3.83 -1.40 7.44
CA ALA A 19 -2.73 -0.83 8.20
C ALA A 19 -1.45 -1.66 8.07
N ASP A 20 -1.55 -2.99 8.14
CA ASP A 20 -0.40 -3.89 7.94
C ASP A 20 0.18 -3.81 6.53
N ILE A 21 -0.67 -3.72 5.50
CA ILE A 21 -0.21 -3.55 4.12
C ILE A 21 0.49 -2.19 3.96
N PHE A 22 -0.08 -1.11 4.48
CA PHE A 22 0.56 0.21 4.47
C PHE A 22 1.91 0.20 5.20
N ARG A 23 2.00 -0.53 6.32
CA ARG A 23 3.26 -0.69 7.06
C ARG A 23 4.31 -1.45 6.25
N ALA A 24 3.92 -2.53 5.59
CA ALA A 24 4.80 -3.30 4.71
C ALA A 24 5.29 -2.46 3.51
N LEU A 25 4.40 -1.65 2.92
CA LEU A 25 4.73 -0.73 1.85
C LEU A 25 5.69 0.36 2.31
N SER A 26 5.41 1.01 3.44
CA SER A 26 6.28 2.05 4.01
C SER A 26 7.70 1.54 4.24
N ASN A 27 7.82 0.34 4.84
CA ASN A 27 9.11 -0.33 5.02
C ASN A 27 9.80 -0.67 3.68
N GLY A 28 9.04 -1.09 2.67
CA GLY A 28 9.56 -1.36 1.35
C GLY A 28 10.08 -0.10 0.64
N PHE A 29 9.34 1.01 0.71
CA PHE A 29 9.77 2.30 0.16
C PHE A 29 11.00 2.87 0.88
N GLN A 30 11.08 2.72 2.21
CA GLN A 30 12.29 3.09 2.96
C GLN A 30 13.52 2.30 2.52
N LYS A 31 13.37 1.01 2.19
CA LYS A 31 14.47 0.21 1.61
C LYS A 31 14.80 0.67 0.20
N LEU A 32 13.77 0.99 -0.59
CA LEU A 32 13.90 1.45 -1.97
C LEU A 32 14.67 2.76 -2.06
N GLU A 33 14.42 3.69 -1.13
CA GLU A 33 15.17 4.94 -1.00
C GLU A 33 16.66 4.70 -0.73
N LYS A 34 17.04 3.63 -0.01
CA LYS A 34 18.44 3.29 0.27
C LYS A 34 19.17 2.65 -0.90
N ILE A 35 18.45 2.10 -1.89
CA ILE A 35 19.05 1.50 -3.08
C ILE A 35 19.52 2.63 -4.01
N LYS A 36 20.82 2.69 -4.33
CA LYS A 36 21.36 3.66 -5.30
C LYS A 36 21.28 3.19 -6.76
N ASP A 37 21.20 1.87 -6.96
CA ASP A 37 21.13 1.26 -8.28
C ASP A 37 19.70 1.38 -8.85
N VAL A 38 19.56 2.14 -9.93
CA VAL A 38 18.27 2.47 -10.56
C VAL A 38 17.56 1.21 -11.08
N ASN A 39 18.31 0.23 -11.60
CA ASN A 39 17.74 -1.02 -12.10
C ASN A 39 17.16 -1.87 -10.96
N ARG A 40 17.84 -1.94 -9.82
CA ARG A 40 17.32 -2.63 -8.62
C ARG A 40 16.14 -1.88 -7.99
N ARG A 41 16.18 -0.54 -7.97
CA ARG A 41 15.05 0.29 -7.52
C ARG A 41 13.79 0.01 -8.33
N SER A 42 13.87 0.01 -9.66
CA SER A 42 12.70 -0.25 -10.52
C SER A 42 12.06 -1.61 -10.24
N ARG A 43 12.85 -2.68 -10.12
CA ARG A 43 12.31 -4.02 -9.80
C ARG A 43 11.60 -4.07 -8.45
N GLN A 44 12.18 -3.45 -7.42
CA GLN A 44 11.54 -3.35 -6.10
C GLN A 44 10.28 -2.49 -6.13
N LEU A 45 10.25 -1.45 -6.99
CA LEU A 45 9.10 -0.58 -7.15
C LEU A 45 7.93 -1.33 -7.81
N GLU A 46 8.22 -2.19 -8.78
CA GLU A 46 7.25 -3.08 -9.40
C GLU A 46 6.62 -4.04 -8.39
N GLU A 47 7.43 -4.72 -7.56
CA GLU A 47 6.94 -5.59 -6.49
C GLU A 47 6.06 -4.85 -5.47
N LEU A 48 6.47 -3.65 -5.06
CA LEU A 48 5.65 -2.83 -4.16
C LEU A 48 4.34 -2.39 -4.82
N THR A 49 4.39 -2.04 -6.11
CA THR A 49 3.23 -1.62 -6.90
C THR A 49 2.20 -2.73 -7.04
N GLU A 50 2.64 -3.98 -7.19
CA GLU A 50 1.77 -5.15 -7.24
C GLU A 50 1.04 -5.34 -5.89
N LYS A 51 1.77 -5.30 -4.77
CA LYS A 51 1.17 -5.36 -3.43
C LYS A 51 0.17 -4.23 -3.15
N MET A 52 0.41 -3.04 -3.70
CA MET A 52 -0.54 -1.92 -3.62
C MET A 52 -1.81 -2.16 -4.44
N ARG A 53 -1.69 -2.83 -5.59
CA ARG A 53 -2.85 -3.21 -6.40
C ARG A 53 -3.73 -4.20 -5.66
N ASP A 54 -3.14 -5.16 -4.97
CA ASP A 54 -3.88 -6.10 -4.12
C ASP A 54 -4.60 -5.38 -2.97
N CYS A 55 -3.93 -4.45 -2.31
CA CYS A 55 -4.54 -3.60 -1.27
C CYS A 55 -5.72 -2.78 -1.79
N LYS A 56 -5.58 -2.21 -3.00
CA LYS A 56 -6.65 -1.45 -3.66
C LYS A 56 -7.85 -2.34 -4.02
N ARG A 57 -7.62 -3.63 -4.27
CA ARG A 57 -8.67 -4.62 -4.53
C ARG A 57 -9.44 -4.96 -3.25
N CYS A 58 -8.76 -5.06 -2.11
CA CYS A 58 -9.39 -5.20 -0.79
C CYS A 58 -10.25 -3.99 -0.41
N LEU A 59 -9.84 -2.78 -0.79
CA LEU A 59 -10.47 -1.52 -0.39
C LEU A 59 -11.60 -1.01 -1.29
N GLY A 60 -11.88 -1.68 -2.41
CA GLY A 60 -12.92 -1.25 -3.36
C GLY A 60 -12.59 0.09 -4.02
N ASN A 61 -11.64 0.08 -4.97
CA ASN A 61 -11.42 1.12 -5.99
C ASN A 61 -11.29 2.60 -5.55
N ARG A 62 -11.18 2.91 -4.25
CA ARG A 62 -10.88 4.29 -3.84
C ARG A 62 -9.51 4.69 -4.40
N PRO A 63 -9.40 5.86 -5.06
CA PRO A 63 -8.15 6.28 -5.64
C PRO A 63 -7.17 6.51 -4.49
N CYS A 64 -6.20 5.61 -4.37
CA CYS A 64 -5.04 5.78 -3.52
C CYS A 64 -4.31 7.05 -3.99
N LEU A 65 -4.72 8.23 -3.52
CA LEU A 65 -4.01 9.50 -3.71
C LEU A 65 -2.55 9.37 -3.27
N PHE A 66 -2.31 8.49 -2.30
CA PHE A 66 -1.01 8.01 -1.87
C PHE A 66 -0.18 7.42 -3.03
N PHE A 67 -0.78 6.61 -3.91
CA PHE A 67 -0.12 6.03 -5.08
C PHE A 67 0.30 7.12 -6.06
N LYS A 68 -0.61 8.05 -6.35
CA LYS A 68 -0.33 9.16 -7.27
C LYS A 68 0.79 10.05 -6.74
N PHE A 69 0.80 10.30 -5.43
CA PHE A 69 1.83 11.11 -4.77
C PHE A 69 3.20 10.42 -4.71
N LEU A 70 3.23 9.12 -4.37
CA LEU A 70 4.48 8.36 -4.33
C LEU A 70 5.06 8.11 -5.72
N PHE A 71 4.23 7.75 -6.70
CA PHE A 71 4.71 7.48 -8.05
C PHE A 71 5.28 8.74 -8.71
N TYR A 72 4.61 9.90 -8.55
CA TYR A 72 5.15 11.17 -9.04
C TYR A 72 6.46 11.55 -8.36
N ARG A 73 6.59 11.30 -7.05
CA ARG A 73 7.78 11.69 -6.30
C ARG A 73 8.98 10.77 -6.54
N PHE A 74 8.76 9.51 -6.94
CA PHE A 74 9.83 8.55 -7.22
C PHE A 74 10.27 8.49 -8.69
N ILE A 75 9.41 8.86 -9.65
CA ILE A 75 9.77 8.91 -11.08
C ILE A 75 10.45 10.23 -11.48
N VAL A 76 10.15 11.32 -10.79
CA VAL A 76 10.68 12.66 -11.11
C VAL A 76 12.03 12.95 -10.43
N LEU A 77 12.58 12.01 -9.66
CA LEU A 77 13.79 12.17 -8.84
C LEU A 77 14.83 11.09 -9.17
#